data_AF-A0A932MKI4-F1
#
_entry.id   AF-A0A932MKI4-F1
#
_cell.length_a   1.000
_cell.length_b   1.000
_cell.length_c   1.000
_cell.angle_alpha   90.00
_cell.angle_beta   90.00
_cell.angle_gamma   90.00
#
_symmetry.space_group_name_H-M   'P 1'
#
loop_
_entity.id
_entity.type
_entity.pdbx_description
1 polymer ?
#
loop_
_entity_poly.entity_id
_entity_poly.type
_entity_poly.pdbx_seq_one_letter_code
_entity_poly.pdbx_strand_id
1 'polypeptide(L)'
;KTAAEQVGVFPNPYYGFNPSETSRFSKFVTFNYLPRKATIRIFNLAGQLVRTMEKDDDSQFFRWNLLNTYNFPVASGMYVAHVDMPDLGLAKTLKMAIIQEQEVLDVY
;
A
#
# COMPACT_ATOMS: atom_id res chain seq x y z
N LYS A 1 -20.66 -13.04 1.72
CA LYS A 1 -19.35 -12.39 1.48
C LYS A 1 -18.60 -12.35 2.80
N THR A 2 -17.41 -12.91 2.86
CA THR A 2 -16.61 -13.01 4.10
C THR A 2 -15.97 -11.65 4.41
N ALA A 3 -15.73 -11.31 5.69
CA ALA A 3 -15.12 -10.02 6.07
C ALA A 3 -13.80 -9.73 5.33
N ALA A 4 -12.98 -10.77 5.09
CA ALA A 4 -11.77 -10.64 4.28
C ALA A 4 -12.04 -10.24 2.82
N GLU A 5 -13.17 -10.61 2.21
CA GLU A 5 -13.46 -10.25 0.81
C GLU A 5 -13.60 -8.74 0.60
N GLN A 6 -13.93 -7.98 1.64
CA GLN A 6 -14.10 -6.53 1.57
C GLN A 6 -12.77 -5.76 1.60
N VAL A 7 -11.72 -6.33 2.21
CA VAL A 7 -10.41 -5.65 2.33
C VAL A 7 -9.86 -5.25 0.96
N GLY A 8 -9.52 -3.99 0.79
CA GLY A 8 -9.08 -3.45 -0.50
C GLY A 8 -7.90 -2.50 -0.36
N VAL A 9 -7.48 -1.97 -1.51
CA VAL A 9 -6.44 -0.94 -1.61
C VAL A 9 -6.80 0.01 -2.75
N PHE A 10 -6.71 1.31 -2.50
CA PHE A 10 -7.01 2.35 -3.49
C PHE A 10 -6.07 3.57 -3.37
N PRO A 11 -5.81 4.31 -4.45
CA PRO A 11 -6.16 3.94 -5.83
C PRO A 11 -5.34 2.74 -6.29
N ASN A 12 -5.96 1.90 -7.13
CA ASN A 12 -5.29 0.74 -7.72
C ASN A 12 -5.80 0.56 -9.17
N PRO A 13 -4.97 0.82 -10.19
CA PRO A 13 -3.56 1.25 -10.09
C PRO A 13 -3.38 2.63 -9.43
N TYR A 14 -2.23 2.86 -8.81
CA TYR A 14 -1.76 4.18 -8.41
C TYR A 14 -1.04 4.84 -9.61
N TYR A 15 -1.53 6.00 -10.07
CA TYR A 15 -1.02 6.70 -11.25
C TYR A 15 -0.44 8.07 -10.88
N GLY A 16 0.77 8.09 -10.33
CA GLY A 16 1.55 9.31 -10.06
C GLY A 16 0.96 10.27 -9.01
N PHE A 17 -0.35 10.18 -8.78
CA PHE A 17 -1.18 11.11 -8.06
C PHE A 17 -2.42 10.40 -7.50
N ASN A 18 -2.88 10.85 -6.35
CA ASN A 18 -4.18 10.55 -5.78
C ASN A 18 -4.88 11.89 -5.45
N PRO A 19 -6.17 12.10 -5.79
CA PRO A 19 -6.88 13.37 -5.54
C PRO A 19 -6.84 13.89 -4.09
N SER A 20 -6.60 13.00 -3.13
CA SER A 20 -6.44 13.37 -1.71
C SER A 20 -5.02 13.81 -1.33
N GLU A 21 -4.09 13.86 -2.27
CA GLU A 21 -2.71 14.31 -2.06
C GLU A 21 -2.65 15.83 -2.17
N THR A 22 -2.17 16.47 -1.10
CA THR A 22 -2.02 17.93 -1.01
C THR A 22 -0.66 18.42 -1.53
N SER A 23 0.25 17.50 -1.86
CA SER A 23 1.61 17.79 -2.32
C SER A 23 2.12 16.65 -3.19
N ARG A 24 2.91 16.98 -4.22
CA ARG A 24 3.60 16.00 -5.10
C ARG A 24 4.55 15.05 -4.36
N PHE A 25 4.97 15.43 -3.14
CA PHE A 25 5.85 14.63 -2.30
C PHE A 25 5.09 13.69 -1.37
N SER A 26 3.76 13.85 -1.25
CA SER A 26 2.91 13.09 -0.33
C SER A 26 2.15 12.00 -1.07
N LYS A 27 2.88 11.02 -1.62
CA LYS A 27 2.31 9.92 -2.40
C LYS A 27 1.77 8.81 -1.49
N PHE A 28 0.52 8.37 -1.69
CA PHE A 28 0.01 7.25 -0.88
C PHE A 28 -1.11 6.42 -1.53
N VAL A 29 -1.14 5.14 -1.14
CA VAL A 29 -2.30 4.25 -1.29
C VAL A 29 -2.92 3.99 0.08
N THR A 30 -4.21 3.71 0.08
CA THR A 30 -5.02 3.49 1.27
C THR A 30 -5.60 2.08 1.24
N PHE A 31 -5.29 1.29 2.25
CA PHE A 31 -5.99 0.06 2.57
C PHE A 31 -7.29 0.37 3.31
N ASN A 32 -8.36 -0.35 3.01
CA ASN A 32 -9.68 -0.15 3.62
C ASN A 32 -10.33 -1.46 4.06
N TYR A 33 -11.39 -1.31 4.88
CA TYR A 33 -12.10 -2.41 5.54
C TYR A 33 -11.19 -3.27 6.40
N LEU A 34 -10.15 -2.67 6.98
CA LEU A 34 -9.26 -3.34 7.92
C LEU A 34 -9.92 -3.42 9.31
N PRO A 35 -9.73 -4.52 10.05
CA PRO A 35 -10.03 -4.57 11.46
C PRO A 35 -9.05 -3.69 12.26
N ARG A 36 -9.28 -3.58 13.57
CA ARG A 36 -8.44 -2.78 14.47
C ARG A 36 -6.96 -3.16 14.38
N LYS A 37 -6.67 -4.47 14.44
CA LYS A 37 -5.32 -5.02 14.31
C LYS A 37 -5.10 -5.71 12.98
N ALA A 38 -4.10 -5.27 12.24
CA ALA A 38 -3.68 -5.91 11.01
C ALA A 38 -2.18 -5.73 10.75
N THR A 39 -1.56 -6.71 10.10
CA THR A 39 -0.19 -6.61 9.61
C THR A 39 -0.18 -6.67 8.09
N ILE A 40 0.36 -5.63 7.45
CA ILE A 40 0.44 -5.50 6.00
C ILE A 40 1.89 -5.70 5.56
N ARG A 41 2.15 -6.73 4.76
CA ARG A 41 3.47 -7.03 4.19
C ARG A 41 3.43 -6.82 2.69
N ILE A 42 4.29 -5.94 2.17
CA ILE A 42 4.38 -5.61 0.75
C ILE A 42 5.55 -6.35 0.14
N PHE A 43 5.32 -7.02 -0.98
CA PHE A 43 6.31 -7.75 -1.76
C PHE A 43 6.33 -7.22 -3.20
N ASN A 44 7.50 -7.28 -3.84
CA ASN A 44 7.58 -7.12 -5.29
C ASN A 44 7.32 -8.47 -6.01
N LEU A 45 7.28 -8.47 -7.35
CA LEU A 45 7.07 -9.70 -8.13
C LEU A 45 8.18 -10.75 -7.98
N ALA A 46 9.38 -10.35 -7.56
CA ALA A 46 10.48 -11.27 -7.25
C ALA A 46 10.34 -11.93 -5.87
N GLY A 47 9.27 -11.61 -5.11
CA GLY A 47 9.03 -12.13 -3.76
C GLY A 47 9.85 -11.44 -2.67
N GLN A 48 10.56 -10.35 -2.98
CA GLN A 48 11.34 -9.60 -1.99
C GLN A 48 10.40 -8.75 -1.13
N LEU A 49 10.62 -8.78 0.19
CA LEU A 49 9.88 -7.94 1.14
C LEU A 49 10.31 -6.48 0.97
N VAL A 50 9.36 -5.63 0.61
CA VAL A 50 9.56 -4.19 0.37
C VAL A 50 9.32 -3.39 1.64
N ARG A 51 8.25 -3.71 2.38
CA ARG A 51 7.87 -3.05 3.62
C ARG A 51 6.92 -3.92 4.45
N THR A 52 7.02 -3.80 5.78
CA THR A 52 6.03 -4.29 6.74
C THR A 52 5.42 -3.11 7.47
N MET A 53 4.12 -3.13 7.67
CA MET A 53 3.37 -2.10 8.38
C MET A 53 2.40 -2.75 9.36
N GLU A 54 2.36 -2.22 10.57
CA GLU A 54 1.48 -2.70 11.64
C GLU A 54 0.41 -1.66 11.93
N LYS A 55 -0.82 -2.13 12.02
CA LYS A 55 -2.00 -1.35 12.36
C LYS A 55 -2.51 -1.82 13.71
N ASP A 56 -2.73 -0.89 14.62
CA ASP A 56 -3.42 -1.09 15.91
C ASP A 56 -4.17 0.18 16.30
N ASP A 57 -5.23 0.49 15.54
CA ASP A 57 -6.08 1.65 15.77
C ASP A 57 -7.51 1.36 15.27
N ASP A 58 -8.51 2.10 15.75
CA ASP A 58 -9.93 1.80 15.47
C ASP A 58 -10.39 2.24 14.06
N SER A 59 -9.55 2.88 13.25
CA SER A 59 -9.88 3.24 11.87
C SER A 59 -9.99 1.98 10.99
N GLN A 60 -10.92 1.97 10.03
CA GLN A 60 -10.94 0.94 8.99
C GLN A 60 -9.91 1.17 7.88
N PHE A 61 -9.17 2.28 7.94
CA PHE A 61 -8.24 2.73 6.91
C PHE A 61 -6.79 2.70 7.39
N PHE A 62 -5.86 2.39 6.49
CA PHE A 62 -4.42 2.48 6.73
C PHE A 62 -3.71 2.99 5.47
N ARG A 63 -2.85 4.00 5.60
CA ARG A 63 -2.14 4.59 4.45
C ARG A 63 -0.71 4.07 4.36
N TRP A 64 -0.33 3.62 3.17
CA TRP A 64 1.06 3.38 2.83
C TRP A 64 1.56 4.50 1.94
N ASN A 65 2.62 5.17 2.37
CA ASN A 65 3.26 6.30 1.71
C ASN A 65 4.15 5.92 0.50
N LEU A 66 4.01 4.71 -0.03
CA LEU A 66 4.79 4.20 -1.17
C LEU A 66 6.31 4.26 -0.97
N LEU A 67 6.77 4.16 0.29
CA LEU A 67 8.18 4.03 0.63
C LEU A 67 8.51 2.57 0.99
N ASN A 68 9.74 2.15 0.73
CA ASN A 68 10.27 0.88 1.25
C ASN A 68 10.67 1.00 2.73
N THR A 69 11.23 -0.06 3.32
CA THR A 69 11.74 -0.07 4.70
C THR A 69 12.86 0.93 4.96
N TYR A 70 13.61 1.32 3.91
CA TYR A 70 14.68 2.32 3.98
C TYR A 70 14.19 3.74 3.72
N ASN A 71 12.87 3.97 3.69
CA ASN A 71 12.24 5.26 3.39
C ASN A 71 12.57 5.83 2.00
N PHE A 72 13.00 5.00 1.05
CA PHE A 72 13.09 5.42 -0.35
C PHE A 72 11.78 5.13 -1.09
N PRO A 73 11.37 5.99 -2.04
CA PRO A 73 10.23 5.72 -2.91
C PRO A 73 10.38 4.38 -3.62
N VAL A 74 9.29 3.63 -3.70
CA VAL A 74 9.27 2.39 -4.48
C VAL A 74 9.20 2.70 -5.97
N ALA A 75 9.88 1.88 -6.77
CA ALA A 75 9.85 1.98 -8.22
C ALA A 75 8.44 1.67 -8.79
N SER A 76 8.18 2.15 -10.00
CA SER A 76 7.01 1.71 -10.77
C SER A 76 7.05 0.20 -10.98
N GLY A 77 5.92 -0.48 -10.77
CA GLY A 77 5.84 -1.92 -10.90
C GLY A 77 4.60 -2.52 -10.22
N MET A 78 4.51 -3.84 -10.30
CA MET A 78 3.47 -4.62 -9.61
C MET A 78 3.97 -5.06 -8.24
N TYR A 79 3.10 -4.93 -7.25
CA TYR A 79 3.34 -5.31 -5.87
C TYR A 79 2.21 -6.21 -5.36
N VAL A 80 2.55 -7.02 -4.37
CA VAL A 80 1.61 -7.89 -3.67
C VAL A 80 1.58 -7.47 -2.21
N ALA A 81 0.40 -7.16 -1.69
CA ALA A 81 0.19 -6.93 -0.27
C ALA A 81 -0.43 -8.18 0.37
N HIS A 82 0.24 -8.73 1.36
CA HIS A 82 -0.32 -9.76 2.23
C HIS A 82 -0.78 -9.11 3.53
N VAL A 83 -2.09 -9.13 3.76
CA VAL A 83 -2.77 -8.52 4.91
C VAL A 83 -3.20 -9.63 5.86
N ASP A 84 -2.54 -9.66 7.02
CA ASP A 84 -2.85 -10.56 8.13
C ASP A 84 -3.79 -9.86 9.11
N MET A 85 -4.88 -10.52 9.51
CA MET A 85 -5.91 -10.01 10.40
C MET A 85 -6.10 -11.01 11.56
N PRO A 86 -5.24 -10.97 12.59
CA PRO A 86 -5.17 -12.00 13.62
C PRO A 86 -6.46 -12.10 14.44
N ASP A 87 -7.10 -10.96 14.73
CA ASP A 87 -8.36 -10.91 15.50
C ASP A 87 -9.52 -11.64 14.80
N LEU A 88 -9.44 -11.79 13.47
CA LEU A 88 -10.42 -12.52 12.67
C LEU A 88 -9.94 -13.92 12.29
N GLY A 89 -8.67 -14.25 12.53
CA GLY A 89 -8.03 -15.48 12.05
C GLY A 89 -7.99 -15.58 10.52
N LEU A 90 -7.99 -14.44 9.82
CA LEU A 90 -8.04 -14.37 8.36
C LEU A 90 -6.80 -13.70 7.78
N ALA A 91 -6.46 -14.04 6.55
CA ALA A 91 -5.47 -13.34 5.76
C ALA A 91 -6.01 -13.07 4.35
N LYS A 92 -5.55 -11.99 3.73
CA LYS A 92 -5.86 -11.65 2.34
C LYS A 92 -4.63 -11.21 1.57
N THR A 93 -4.53 -11.68 0.34
CA THR A 93 -3.54 -11.20 -0.62
C THR A 93 -4.20 -10.25 -1.63
N LEU A 94 -3.62 -9.06 -1.80
CA LEU A 94 -4.01 -8.04 -2.75
C LEU A 94 -2.89 -7.82 -3.76
N LYS A 95 -3.25 -7.48 -5.01
CA LYS A 95 -2.30 -7.10 -6.07
C LYS A 95 -2.50 -5.62 -6.37
N MET A 96 -1.42 -4.87 -6.51
CA MET A 96 -1.48 -3.45 -6.85
C MET A 96 -0.40 -3.04 -7.83
N ALA A 97 -0.78 -2.20 -8.79
CA ALA A 97 0.15 -1.57 -9.71
C ALA A 97 0.47 -0.16 -9.20
N ILE A 98 1.77 0.15 -9.09
CA ILE A 98 2.27 1.49 -8.77
C ILE A 98 2.95 2.05 -10.01
N ILE A 99 2.55 3.23 -10.44
CA ILE A 99 3.13 3.95 -11.56
C ILE A 99 3.54 5.32 -11.03
N GLN A 100 4.84 5.51 -10.83
CA GLN A 100 5.41 6.79 -10.44
C GLN A 100 5.51 7.72 -11.66
N GLU A 101 5.42 9.02 -11.42
CA GLU A 101 5.78 10.02 -12.43
C GLU A 101 7.27 9.89 -12.79
N GLN A 102 7.60 10.16 -14.04
CA GLN A 102 9.00 10.23 -14.48
C GLN A 102 9.63 11.48 -13.88
N GLU A 103 10.52 11.33 -12.90
CA GLU A 103 11.36 12.43 -12.43
C GLU A 103 12.44 12.69 -13.50
N VAL A 104 12.12 13.52 -14.49
CA VAL A 104 13.16 14.12 -15.34
C VAL A 104 13.81 15.21 -14.48
N LEU A 105 15.05 14.97 -14.06
CA LEU A 105 15.91 16.07 -13.60
C LEU A 105 16.16 16.95 -14.83
N ASP A 106 15.53 18.12 -14.88
CA ASP A 106 15.92 19.17 -15.82
C ASP A 106 17.34 19.61 -15.44
N VAL A 107 18.33 18.96 -16.04
CA VAL A 107 19.71 19.43 -16.01
C VAL A 107 19.78 20.61 -16.97
N TYR A 108 19.76 21.83 -16.43
CA TYR A 108 20.13 23.05 -17.15
C TYR A 108 21.63 23.31 -17.06
#